data_AF-A0A3A8K4Y9-F1
#
_entry.id   AF-A0A3A8K4Y9-F1
#
_cell.length_a   1.000
_cell.length_b   1.000
_cell.length_c   1.000
_cell.angle_alpha   90.00
_cell.angle_beta   90.00
_cell.angle_gamma   90.00
#
_symmetry.space_group_name_H-M   'P 1'
#
loop_
_entity.id
_entity.type
_entity.pdbx_description
1 polymer ?
#
loop_
_entity_poly.entity_id
_entity_poly.type
_entity_poly.pdbx_seq_one_letter_code
_entity_poly.pdbx_strand_id
1 'polypeptide(L)' 'MMHCSPEEVRSWPWSDVVRLLAYSALEREEFDRRVQQNPGASRRTPASGPTTNTTVYRFGPRPAPKR' A
#
# COMPACT_ATOMS: atom_id res chain seq x y z
N MET A 1 -3.06 -6.21 4.24
CA MET A 1 -3.36 -6.07 5.68
C MET A 1 -4.71 -5.40 5.82
N MET A 2 -5.63 -6.01 6.55
CA MET A 2 -6.95 -5.43 6.78
C MET A 2 -6.78 -4.21 7.69
N HIS A 3 -6.99 -3.02 7.13
CA HIS A 3 -7.00 -1.80 7.92
C HIS A 3 -8.34 -1.71 8.63
N CYS A 4 -8.39 -2.10 9.91
CA CYS A 4 -9.55 -1.86 10.76
C CYS A 4 -9.63 -0.37 11.09
N SER A 5 -10.82 0.22 10.94
CA SER A 5 -11.06 1.60 11.35
C SER A 5 -11.10 1.70 12.88
N PRO A 6 -10.71 2.85 13.47
CA PRO A 6 -10.78 3.05 14.92
C PRO A 6 -12.19 2.84 15.49
N GLU A 7 -13.22 3.17 14.72
CA GLU A 7 -14.62 3.00 15.14
C GLU A 7 -15.03 1.53 15.22
N GLU A 8 -14.51 0.67 14.35
CA GLU A 8 -14.75 -0.77 14.43
C GLU A 8 -14.12 -1.38 15.68
N VAL A 9 -12.86 -1.00 15.97
CA VAL A 9 -12.11 -1.54 17.13
C VAL A 9 -12.73 -1.13 18.46
N ARG A 10 -13.42 0.02 18.53
CA ARG A 10 -14.11 0.49 19.74
C ARG A 10 -15.19 -0.47 20.23
N SER A 11 -15.81 -1.23 19.32
CA SER A 11 -16.86 -2.19 19.65
C SER A 11 -16.30 -3.55 20.11
N TRP A 12 -14.99 -3.76 20.02
CA TRP A 12 -14.39 -5.06 20.25
C TRP A 12 -14.21 -5.37 21.75
N PRO A 13 -14.25 -6.65 22.13
CA PRO A 13 -13.78 -7.08 23.43
C PRO A 13 -12.34 -6.65 23.67
N TRP A 14 -12.03 -6.24 24.90
CA TRP A 14 -10.67 -5.83 25.26
C TRP A 14 -9.61 -6.89 24.95
N SER A 15 -9.96 -8.17 25.09
CA SER A 15 -9.09 -9.30 24.73
C SER A 15 -8.65 -9.27 23.26
N ASP A 16 -9.55 -8.92 22.35
CA ASP A 16 -9.25 -8.90 20.92
C ASP A 16 -8.40 -7.68 20.55
N VAL A 17 -8.61 -6.56 21.22
CA VAL A 17 -7.74 -5.37 21.12
C VAL A 17 -6.31 -5.71 21.55
N VAL A 18 -6.14 -6.40 22.68
CA VAL A 18 -4.83 -6.82 23.17
C VAL A 18 -4.17 -7.81 22.19
N ARG A 19 -4.92 -8.76 21.63
CA ARG A 19 -4.40 -9.71 20.62
C ARG A 19 -3.97 -9.00 19.33
N LEU A 20 -4.74 -8.01 18.87
CA LEU A 20 -4.38 -7.19 17.72
C LEU A 20 -3.08 -6.42 17.97
N LEU A 21 -2.94 -5.81 19.14
CA LEU A 21 -1.72 -5.09 19.52
C LEU A 21 -0.51 -6.02 19.57
N ALA A 22 -0.63 -7.20 20.19
CA ALA A 22 0.44 -8.18 20.24
C ALA A 22 0.87 -8.64 18.84
N TYR A 23 -0.10 -8.89 17.95
CA TYR A 23 0.18 -9.27 16.56
C TYR A 23 0.88 -8.12 15.79
N SER A 24 0.43 -6.88 15.96
CA SER A 24 1.05 -5.71 15.32
C SER A 24 2.48 -5.44 15.78
N ALA A 25 2.82 -5.76 17.04
CA ALA A 25 4.17 -5.62 17.56
C ALA A 25 5.14 -6.60 16.87
N LEU A 26 4.70 -7.83 16.63
CA LEU A 26 5.47 -8.84 15.89
C LEU A 26 5.66 -8.44 14.43
N GLU A 27 4.61 -7.97 13.76
CA GLU A 27 4.73 -7.50 12.37
C GLU A 27 5.66 -6.29 12.24
N ARG A 28 5.65 -5.39 13.24
CA ARG A 28 6.56 -4.24 13.27
C ARG A 28 8.01 -4.69 13.44
N GLU A 29 8.29 -5.65 14.30
CA GLU A 29 9.65 -6.19 14.47
C GLU A 29 10.15 -6.83 13.16
N GLU A 30 9.29 -7.59 12.46
CA GLU A 30 9.65 -8.14 11.16
C GLU A 30 9.87 -7.07 10.10
N PHE A 31 9.05 -6.02 10.10
CA PHE A 31 9.20 -4.88 9.19
C PHE A 31 10.50 -4.14 9.46
N ASP A 32 10.79 -3.81 10.73
CA ASP A 32 12.02 -3.13 11.15
C ASP A 32 13.25 -3.95 10.76
N ARG A 33 13.21 -5.28 10.95
CA ARG A 33 14.28 -6.19 10.50
C ARG A 33 14.49 -6.12 8.98
N ARG A 34 13.42 -6.12 8.19
CA ARG A 34 13.49 -6.04 6.72
C ARG A 34 13.98 -4.67 6.25
N VAL A 35 13.57 -3.58 6.90
CA VAL A 35 14.02 -2.22 6.59
C VAL A 35 15.50 -2.04 6.92
N GLN A 36 15.97 -2.56 8.06
CA GLN A 36 17.38 -2.49 8.43
C GLN A 36 18.27 -3.35 7.51
N GLN A 37 17.77 -4.50 7.05
CA GLN A 37 18.50 -5.38 6.11
C GLN A 37 18.47 -4.89 4.66
N ASN A 38 17.51 -4.05 4.28
CA ASN A 38 17.40 -3.45 2.94
C ASN A 38 16.95 -1.98 3.01
N PRO A 39 17.89 -1.04 3.22
CA PRO A 39 17.58 0.39 3.28
C PRO A 39 16.93 0.93 2.00
N GLY A 40 17.16 0.27 0.85
CA GLY A 40 16.58 0.62 -0.44
C GLY A 40 15.13 0.14 -0.65
N ALA A 41 14.63 -0.78 0.17
CA ALA A 41 13.27 -1.31 0.06
C ALA A 41 12.24 -0.46 0.83
N SER A 42 12.69 0.46 1.69
CA SER A 42 11.84 1.41 2.42
C SER A 42 11.48 2.66 1.59
N ARG A 43 11.53 2.57 0.26
CA ARG A 43 10.75 3.45 -0.59
C ARG A 43 9.42 2.73 -0.78
N ARG A 44 8.31 3.33 -0.34
CA ARG A 44 6.96 2.89 -0.74
C ARG A 44 6.91 2.81 -2.27
N THR A 45 7.32 1.70 -2.85
CA THR A 45 6.87 1.31 -4.17
C THR A 45 5.38 1.03 -3.99
N PRO A 46 4.49 1.81 -4.64
CA PRO A 46 3.09 1.38 -4.70
C PRO A 46 3.12 -0.05 -5.24
N ALA A 47 2.38 -0.95 -4.60
CA ALA A 47 2.31 -2.34 -5.00
C ALA A 47 2.05 -2.38 -6.51
N SER A 48 3.09 -2.76 -7.26
CA SER A 48 2.96 -3.02 -8.68
C SER A 48 2.09 -4.27 -8.75
N GLY A 49 0.78 -4.05 -8.93
CA GLY A 49 -0.06 -5.05 -9.57
C GLY A 49 0.57 -5.46 -10.90
N PRO A 50 0.09 -6.54 -11.52
CA PRO A 50 0.59 -6.95 -12.83
C PRO A 50 0.56 -5.72 -13.73
N THR A 51 1.71 -5.39 -14.32
CA THR A 51 1.89 -4.26 -15.23
C THR A 51 0.98 -4.48 -16.44
N THR A 52 -0.28 -4.08 -16.31
CA THR A 52 -1.15 -3.87 -17.46
C THR A 52 -0.55 -2.67 -18.18
N ASN A 53 0.32 -2.95 -19.15
CA ASN A 53 0.73 -1.97 -20.16
C ASN A 53 -0.52 -1.58 -20.95
N THR A 54 -1.33 -0.68 -20.39
CA THR A 54 -2.39 -0.01 -21.12
C THR A 54 -1.71 0.98 -22.05
N THR A 55 -1.43 0.55 -23.28
CA THR A 55 -1.05 1.43 -24.37
C THR A 55 -2.21 2.39 -24.63
N VAL A 56 -2.17 3.57 -24.01
CA VAL A 56 -3.11 4.63 -24.32
C VAL A 56 -2.70 5.22 -25.67
N TYR A 57 -3.35 4.78 -26.75
CA TYR A 57 -3.24 5.43 -28.06
C TYR A 57 -3.95 6.79 -27.98
N ARG A 58 -3.20 7.83 -27.59
CA ARG A 58 -3.70 9.21 -27.61
C ARG A 58 -3.68 9.66 -29.07
N PHE A 59 -4.85 9.73 -29.69
CA PHE A 59 -5.04 10.48 -30.94
C PHE A 59 -4.56 11.91 -30.69
N GLY A 60 -3.39 12.27 -31.22
CA GLY A 60 -2.93 13.65 -31.18
C GLY A 60 -3.91 14.56 -31.93
N PRO A 61 -4.03 15.85 -31.55
CA PRO A 61 -4.87 16.78 -32.30
C PRO A 61 -4.36 16.86 -33.74
N ARG A 62 -5.27 16.63 -34.69
CA ARG A 62 -5.05 16.73 -36.14
C ARG A 62 -4.41 18.09 -36.45
N PRO A 63 -3.28 18.17 -37.18
CA PRO A 63 -2.80 19.46 -37.65
C PRO A 63 -3.84 20.05 -38.61
N ALA A 64 -4.33 21.26 -38.30
CA ALA A 64 -5.21 21.98 -39.18
C ALA A 64 -4.47 22.35 -40.48
N PRO A 65 -5.10 22.22 -41.66
CA PRO A 65 -4.47 22.60 -42.92
C PRO A 65 -4.21 24.12 -42.93
N LYS A 66 -2.97 24.51 -43.23
CA LYS A 66 -2.61 25.91 -43.48
C LYS A 66 -3.39 26.41 -44.70
N ARG A 67 -4.10 27.52 -44.55
CA ARG A 67 -4.55 28.38 -45.65
C ARG A 67 -3.62 29.56 -45.76
#